data_AF-A0AAV5TXG7-F1
#
_entry.id   AF-A0AAV5TXG7-F1
#
_cell.length_a   1.000
_cell.length_b   1.000
_cell.length_c   1.000
_cell.angle_alpha   90.00
_cell.angle_beta   90.00
_cell.angle_gamma   90.00
#
_symmetry.space_group_name_H-M   'P 1'
#
loop_
_entity.id
_entity.type
_entity.pdbx_description
1 polymer ?
#
loop_
_entity_poly.entity_id
_entity_poly.type
_entity_poly.pdbx_seq_one_letter_code
_entity_poly.pdbx_strand_id
1 'polypeptide(L)'
;TLPTAPMSSDEWTISLPHWSFLSKVPKKELRDNFLLITEECKEKSQFGTINTKLTREIPLPPAIDKKSLTMTVSKDNVLEIRAKLVNIFTSDIKAKDELEAFTAVSAMDPDLAAPRYAALLALKVFAKTLEIQIGQQSQKLKDWLRRAVDIRFPVESKKLADDRWKAAAQEANKNINRIVDSKGKLIQYPFNKLVSKKSESVMLDQAEKNETTSEKRAMLFAVELAKQLLIKQAWEGFENQCPKKIRWLEDVVDRHYPQTSLAEYDKFWKKARATINETFYASTPTDPSHIAVRPAKAPGPSSTAAKK
;
A
#
# COMPACT_ATOMS: atom_id res chain seq x y z
N THR A 1 15.93 16.99 9.01
CA THR A 1 14.47 16.91 8.78
C THR A 1 14.17 17.52 7.44
N LEU A 2 13.67 16.74 6.48
CA LEU A 2 13.26 17.28 5.17
C LEU A 2 12.08 18.24 5.39
N PRO A 3 12.12 19.47 4.84
CA PRO A 3 11.06 20.44 5.09
C PRO A 3 9.75 20.01 4.42
N THR A 4 8.68 20.04 5.21
CA THR A 4 7.33 19.68 4.80
C THR A 4 6.72 20.84 4.01
N ALA A 5 6.42 20.59 2.73
CA ALA A 5 5.78 21.53 1.82
C ALA A 5 4.28 21.74 2.16
N PRO A 6 3.80 22.98 2.39
CA PRO A 6 2.39 23.30 2.23
C PRO A 6 2.09 23.40 0.72
N MET A 7 1.24 22.52 0.20
CA MET A 7 0.84 22.51 -1.22
C MET A 7 -0.57 23.10 -1.37
N SER A 8 -0.70 24.19 -2.13
CA SER A 8 -1.97 24.57 -2.76
C SER A 8 -2.22 23.67 -3.98
N SER A 9 -3.43 23.66 -4.54
CA SER A 9 -3.86 22.71 -5.59
C SER A 9 -3.00 22.70 -6.86
N ASP A 10 -2.29 23.79 -7.15
CA ASP A 10 -1.68 24.04 -8.46
C ASP A 10 -0.18 24.36 -8.40
N GLU A 11 0.40 24.47 -7.20
CA GLU A 11 1.76 24.92 -6.99
C GLU A 11 2.51 24.02 -5.98
N TRP A 12 3.72 23.60 -6.37
CA TRP A 12 4.67 22.96 -5.48
C TRP A 12 5.59 24.00 -4.88
N THR A 13 5.70 23.98 -3.55
CA THR A 13 6.55 24.90 -2.79
C THR A 13 7.40 24.13 -1.80
N ILE A 14 8.69 24.38 -1.75
CA ILE A 14 9.57 23.89 -0.68
C ILE A 14 10.30 25.08 -0.03
N SER A 15 10.39 25.04 1.30
CA SER A 15 11.03 26.09 2.09
C SER A 15 12.25 25.51 2.78
N LEU A 16 13.42 26.07 2.53
CA LEU A 16 14.67 25.67 3.18
C LEU A 16 15.05 26.73 4.22
N PRO A 17 14.79 26.48 5.52
CA PRO A 17 15.17 27.42 6.58
C PRO A 17 16.69 27.47 6.77
N HIS A 18 17.17 28.58 7.33
CA HIS A 18 18.59 28.86 7.59
C HIS A 18 19.45 28.84 6.31
N TRP A 19 18.87 29.33 5.21
CA TRP A 19 19.60 29.53 3.97
C TRP A 19 20.31 30.88 4.00
N SER A 20 21.54 30.91 4.50
CA SER A 20 22.37 32.13 4.44
C SER A 20 23.87 31.85 4.50
N PHE A 21 24.57 32.24 3.44
CA PHE A 21 25.86 32.93 3.61
C PHE A 21 25.77 34.39 3.17
N LEU A 22 24.98 34.72 2.15
CA LEU A 22 24.75 36.10 1.70
C LEU A 22 23.32 36.19 1.15
N SER A 23 22.66 37.35 1.25
CA SER A 23 21.30 37.65 0.78
C SER A 23 21.08 37.53 -0.75
N LYS A 24 21.86 36.70 -1.44
CA LYS A 24 21.84 36.45 -2.88
C LYS A 24 21.10 35.16 -3.17
N VAL A 25 20.32 35.15 -4.25
CA VAL A 25 19.68 33.94 -4.76
C VAL A 25 20.78 32.96 -5.22
N PRO A 26 20.78 31.70 -4.73
CA PRO A 26 21.80 30.73 -5.06
C PRO A 26 21.70 30.29 -6.53
N LYS A 27 22.78 29.72 -7.06
CA LYS A 27 22.77 29.14 -8.41
C LYS A 27 21.90 27.90 -8.42
N LYS A 28 21.12 27.73 -9.49
CA LYS A 28 20.31 26.54 -9.72
C LYS A 28 20.76 25.80 -10.97
N GLU A 29 20.80 24.48 -10.89
CA GLU A 29 21.05 23.58 -11.99
C GLU A 29 19.96 22.49 -11.98
N LEU A 30 19.32 22.26 -13.12
CA LEU A 30 18.35 21.20 -13.28
C LEU A 30 19.08 19.96 -13.83
N ARG A 31 19.09 18.88 -13.06
CA ARG A 31 19.63 17.58 -13.46
C ARG A 31 18.52 16.55 -13.41
N ASP A 32 17.99 16.18 -14.58
CA ASP A 32 16.89 15.23 -14.70
C ASP A 32 15.72 15.54 -13.75
N ASN A 33 15.63 14.86 -12.61
CA ASN A 33 14.58 15.01 -11.60
C ASN A 33 15.06 15.66 -10.31
N PHE A 34 16.23 16.27 -10.32
CA PHE A 34 16.81 16.95 -9.18
C PHE A 34 17.06 18.42 -9.52
N LEU A 35 16.78 19.26 -8.54
CA LEU A 35 17.22 20.64 -8.50
C LEU A 35 18.47 20.70 -7.64
N LEU A 36 19.59 20.95 -8.28
CA LEU A 36 20.84 21.22 -7.60
C LEU A 36 20.92 22.71 -7.29
N ILE A 37 21.14 23.04 -6.02
CA ILE A 37 21.25 24.40 -5.54
C ILE A 37 22.64 24.57 -4.95
N THR A 38 23.40 25.51 -5.51
CA THR A 38 24.76 25.78 -5.08
C THR A 38 24.90 27.23 -4.65
N GLU A 39 25.40 27.42 -3.43
CA GLU A 39 25.82 28.72 -2.92
C GLU A 39 27.32 28.68 -2.65
N GLU A 40 28.02 29.70 -3.13
CA GLU A 40 29.45 29.90 -2.88
C GLU A 40 29.62 31.27 -2.23
N CYS A 41 30.22 31.30 -1.05
CA CYS A 41 30.55 32.51 -0.32
C CYS A 41 32.07 32.61 -0.16
N LYS A 42 32.59 33.82 -0.39
CA LYS A 42 33.97 34.19 -0.08
C LYS A 42 33.92 35.30 0.95
N GLU A 43 34.33 35.00 2.17
CA GLU A 43 34.36 35.97 3.26
C GLU A 43 35.81 36.29 3.62
N LYS A 44 36.13 37.59 3.68
CA LYS A 44 37.42 38.04 4.18
C LYS A 44 37.32 38.22 5.69
N SER A 45 38.10 37.44 6.42
CA SER A 45 38.26 37.56 7.87
C SER A 45 39.64 38.13 8.22
N GLN A 46 39.82 38.48 9.49
CA GLN A 46 41.14 38.85 10.04
C GLN A 46 42.18 37.72 9.94
N PHE A 47 41.75 36.47 9.71
CA PHE A 47 42.62 35.30 9.58
C PHE A 47 42.85 34.87 8.12
N GLY A 48 42.35 35.64 7.16
CA GLY A 48 42.42 35.33 5.72
C GLY A 48 41.05 35.15 5.08
N THR A 49 41.05 34.66 3.84
CA THR A 49 39.83 34.47 3.05
C THR A 49 39.27 33.06 3.25
N ILE A 50 38.04 32.96 3.77
CA ILE A 50 37.31 31.71 3.90
C ILE A 50 36.41 31.55 2.67
N ASN A 51 36.53 30.42 1.97
CA ASN A 51 35.67 30.06 0.87
C ASN A 51 34.76 28.91 1.31
N THR A 52 33.45 29.16 1.38
CA THR A 52 32.47 28.14 1.75
C THR A 52 31.56 27.84 0.57
N LYS A 53 31.40 26.55 0.25
CA LYS A 53 30.51 26.07 -0.80
C LYS A 53 29.47 25.13 -0.21
N LEU A 54 28.20 25.48 -0.34
CA LEU A 54 27.07 24.63 0.03
C LEU A 54 26.39 24.15 -1.24
N THR A 55 26.19 22.83 -1.37
CA THR A 55 25.40 22.24 -2.44
C THR A 55 24.29 21.40 -1.84
N ARG A 56 23.05 21.63 -2.27
CA ARG A 56 21.90 20.80 -1.92
C ARG A 56 21.27 20.23 -3.17
N GLU A 57 20.90 18.97 -3.10
CA GLU A 57 20.16 18.28 -4.15
C GLU A 57 18.73 18.06 -3.66
N ILE A 58 17.76 18.53 -4.45
CA ILE A 58 16.34 18.47 -4.09
C ILE A 58 15.61 17.65 -5.15
N PRO A 59 14.95 16.54 -4.77
CA PRO A 59 14.15 15.79 -5.71
C PRO A 59 12.90 16.59 -6.11
N LEU A 60 12.72 16.79 -7.41
CA LEU A 60 11.58 17.48 -8.00
C LEU A 60 10.47 16.49 -8.34
N PRO A 61 9.20 16.74 -7.93
CA PRO A 61 8.05 16.02 -8.45
C PRO A 61 8.05 15.86 -9.98
N PRO A 62 7.62 14.70 -10.52
CA PRO A 62 7.52 14.46 -11.97
C PRO A 62 6.62 15.48 -12.67
N ALA A 63 5.69 16.03 -11.87
CA ALA A 63 4.67 16.94 -12.30
C ALA A 63 5.10 18.38 -12.32
N ILE A 64 6.32 18.72 -11.91
CA ILE A 64 6.73 20.12 -11.94
C ILE A 64 6.96 20.57 -13.37
N ASP A 65 6.36 21.69 -13.74
CA ASP A 65 6.79 22.44 -14.91
C ASP A 65 8.14 23.06 -14.59
N LYS A 66 9.21 22.42 -15.05
CA LYS A 66 10.59 22.86 -14.84
C LYS A 66 10.82 24.29 -15.33
N LYS A 67 10.04 24.79 -16.30
CA LYS A 67 10.12 26.17 -16.81
C LYS A 67 9.53 27.19 -15.84
N SER A 68 8.57 26.77 -15.01
CA SER A 68 7.93 27.62 -14.01
C SER A 68 8.70 27.74 -12.69
N LEU A 69 9.86 27.09 -12.57
CA LEU A 69 10.61 27.00 -11.32
C LEU A 69 11.22 28.35 -10.93
N THR A 70 10.74 28.91 -9.83
CA THR A 70 11.21 30.16 -9.24
C THR A 70 11.84 29.93 -7.87
N MET A 71 12.76 30.81 -7.50
CA MET A 71 13.50 30.75 -6.23
C MET A 71 13.57 32.15 -5.62
N THR A 72 13.15 32.28 -4.38
CA THR A 72 13.12 33.54 -3.64
C THR A 72 13.67 33.33 -2.24
N VAL A 73 14.56 34.22 -1.80
CA VAL A 73 15.07 34.20 -0.41
C VAL A 73 14.25 35.21 0.38
N SER A 74 13.57 34.76 1.44
CA SER A 74 12.80 35.62 2.33
C SER A 74 13.72 36.46 3.24
N LYS A 75 13.16 37.48 3.89
CA LYS A 75 13.89 38.30 4.88
C LYS A 75 14.37 37.48 6.09
N ASP A 76 13.74 36.33 6.35
CA ASP A 76 14.07 35.43 7.46
C ASP A 76 15.11 34.36 7.06
N ASN A 77 15.86 34.59 5.96
CA ASN A 77 16.84 33.65 5.42
C ASN A 77 16.22 32.27 5.11
N VAL A 78 15.00 32.26 4.57
CA VAL A 78 14.35 31.05 4.08
C VAL A 78 14.40 31.07 2.55
N LEU A 79 15.03 30.07 1.95
CA LEU A 79 14.96 29.89 0.51
C LEU A 79 13.65 29.17 0.17
N GLU A 80 12.73 29.89 -0.44
CA GLU A 80 11.52 29.34 -1.03
C GLU A 80 11.74 29.00 -2.49
N ILE A 81 11.34 27.81 -2.88
CA ILE A 81 11.40 27.32 -4.25
C ILE A 81 9.98 26.95 -4.64
N ARG A 82 9.51 27.50 -5.75
CA ARG A 82 8.14 27.30 -6.23
C ARG A 82 8.13 26.82 -7.66
N ALA A 83 7.18 25.97 -8.02
CA ALA A 83 6.94 25.61 -9.41
C ALA A 83 5.48 25.20 -9.61
N LYS A 84 4.93 25.52 -10.78
CA LYS A 84 3.62 25.05 -11.23
C LYS A 84 3.66 23.54 -11.45
N LEU A 85 2.53 22.90 -11.18
CA LEU A 85 2.33 21.50 -11.53
C LEU A 85 1.75 21.39 -12.95
N VAL A 86 2.48 20.74 -13.86
CA VAL A 86 1.92 20.17 -15.11
C VAL A 86 0.89 19.13 -14.69
N ASN A 87 -0.27 19.17 -15.34
CA ASN A 87 -1.41 18.28 -15.06
C ASN A 87 -1.11 16.84 -15.50
N ILE A 88 -0.20 16.19 -14.78
CA ILE A 88 0.10 14.77 -14.87
C ILE A 88 -0.42 14.05 -13.63
N PHE A 89 -1.29 14.63 -12.83
CA PHE A 89 -1.96 13.92 -11.75
C PHE A 89 -3.39 13.59 -12.19
N THR A 90 -3.88 12.41 -11.81
CA THR A 90 -5.33 12.17 -11.91
C THR A 90 -6.02 13.01 -10.83
N SER A 91 -7.30 13.34 -11.00
CA SER A 91 -8.09 14.07 -10.00
C SER A 91 -8.06 13.45 -8.60
N ASP A 92 -7.70 12.17 -8.51
CA ASP A 92 -7.67 11.37 -7.29
C ASP A 92 -6.29 11.34 -6.58
N ILE A 93 -5.20 11.77 -7.22
CA ILE A 93 -3.84 11.68 -6.65
C ILE A 93 -3.27 13.09 -6.47
N LYS A 94 -2.92 13.46 -5.24
CA LYS A 94 -2.28 14.74 -4.98
C LYS A 94 -0.78 14.62 -5.16
N ALA A 95 -0.13 15.70 -5.58
CA ALA A 95 1.33 15.78 -5.67
C ALA A 95 2.05 15.42 -4.37
N LYS A 96 1.41 15.73 -3.23
CA LYS A 96 1.90 15.34 -1.90
C LYS A 96 2.01 13.82 -1.73
N ASP A 97 1.00 13.06 -2.18
CA ASP A 97 0.98 11.60 -2.05
C ASP A 97 2.10 10.95 -2.89
N GLU A 98 2.34 11.49 -4.08
CA GLU A 98 3.45 11.04 -4.95
C GLU A 98 4.81 11.33 -4.31
N LEU A 99 5.00 12.55 -3.79
CA LEU A 99 6.24 12.97 -3.17
C LEU A 99 6.53 12.16 -1.90
N GLU A 100 5.51 11.85 -1.10
CA GLU A 100 5.62 10.98 0.06
C GLU A 100 6.09 9.57 -0.34
N ALA A 101 5.49 8.98 -1.38
CA ALA A 101 5.90 7.68 -1.90
C ALA A 101 7.34 7.69 -2.42
N PHE A 102 7.77 8.76 -3.10
CA PHE A 102 9.13 8.88 -3.60
C PHE A 102 10.14 9.05 -2.47
N THR A 103 9.86 9.95 -1.52
CA THR A 103 10.74 10.19 -0.36
C THR A 103 10.91 8.93 0.49
N ALA A 104 9.87 8.11 0.58
CA ALA A 104 9.92 6.82 1.27
C ALA A 104 10.95 5.84 0.69
N VAL A 105 11.29 5.96 -0.59
CA VAL A 105 12.22 5.05 -1.28
C VAL A 105 13.52 5.73 -1.72
N SER A 106 13.69 7.03 -1.47
CA SER A 106 14.81 7.80 -2.02
C SER A 106 16.18 7.39 -1.48
N ALA A 107 16.21 6.66 -0.36
CA ALA A 107 17.43 6.10 0.21
C ALA A 107 17.72 4.65 -0.26
N MET A 108 16.85 4.06 -1.08
CA MET A 108 17.01 2.71 -1.61
C MET A 108 17.79 2.72 -2.93
N ASP A 109 18.38 1.57 -3.26
CA ASP A 109 18.93 1.33 -4.59
C ASP A 109 17.84 1.54 -5.67
N PRO A 110 18.12 2.23 -6.80
CA PRO A 110 17.11 2.57 -7.81
C PRO A 110 16.32 1.38 -8.36
N ASP A 111 16.94 0.21 -8.50
CA ASP A 111 16.27 -0.97 -9.05
C ASP A 111 15.32 -1.63 -8.04
N LEU A 112 15.57 -1.44 -6.74
CA LEU A 112 14.64 -1.81 -5.67
C LEU A 112 13.63 -0.69 -5.35
N ALA A 113 14.03 0.56 -5.51
CA ALA A 113 13.23 1.75 -5.23
C ALA A 113 12.08 1.88 -6.21
N ALA A 114 12.30 1.62 -7.50
CA ALA A 114 11.28 1.81 -8.54
C ALA A 114 10.06 0.88 -8.35
N PRO A 115 10.22 -0.44 -8.13
CA PRO A 115 9.08 -1.31 -7.84
C PRO A 115 8.36 -0.94 -6.54
N ARG A 116 9.12 -0.53 -5.52
CA ARG A 116 8.58 -0.14 -4.22
C ARG A 116 7.76 1.14 -4.28
N TYR A 117 8.29 2.14 -4.98
CA TYR A 117 7.61 3.40 -5.26
C TYR A 117 6.30 3.14 -6.02
N ALA A 118 6.35 2.32 -7.07
CA ALA A 118 5.16 1.95 -7.83
C ALA A 118 4.10 1.28 -6.94
N ALA A 119 4.51 0.40 -6.04
CA ALA A 119 3.60 -0.24 -5.09
C ALA A 119 2.97 0.76 -4.12
N LEU A 120 3.74 1.67 -3.52
CA LEU A 120 3.21 2.69 -2.62
C LEU A 120 2.23 3.62 -3.34
N LEU A 121 2.54 4.02 -4.57
CA LEU A 121 1.70 4.89 -5.36
C LEU A 121 0.43 4.16 -5.85
N ALA A 122 0.53 2.88 -6.21
CA ALA A 122 -0.59 2.03 -6.60
C ALA A 122 -1.67 1.94 -5.51
N LEU A 123 -1.30 2.00 -4.22
CA LEU A 123 -2.27 2.05 -3.11
C LEU A 123 -3.21 3.26 -3.19
N LYS A 124 -2.68 4.38 -3.69
CA LYS A 124 -3.42 5.64 -3.86
C LYS A 124 -4.19 5.62 -5.18
N VAL A 125 -3.51 5.25 -6.27
CA VAL A 125 -4.08 5.20 -7.64
C VAL A 125 -5.28 4.27 -7.71
N PHE A 126 -5.15 3.06 -7.16
CA PHE A 126 -6.14 2.00 -7.25
C PHE A 126 -6.89 1.82 -5.94
N ALA A 127 -6.97 2.84 -5.09
CA ALA A 127 -7.57 2.74 -3.77
C ALA A 127 -8.97 2.12 -3.77
N LYS A 128 -9.75 2.31 -4.85
CA LYS A 128 -11.12 1.79 -5.01
C LYS A 128 -11.19 0.37 -5.59
N THR A 129 -10.09 -0.17 -6.09
CA THR A 129 -10.01 -1.43 -6.83
C THR A 129 -8.78 -2.25 -6.41
N LEU A 130 -8.30 -2.12 -5.17
CA LEU A 130 -7.09 -2.83 -4.69
C LEU A 130 -7.22 -4.36 -4.70
N GLU A 131 -8.42 -4.89 -4.88
CA GLU A 131 -8.75 -6.30 -4.93
C GLU A 131 -8.45 -6.97 -6.29
N ILE A 132 -8.27 -6.19 -7.37
CA ILE A 132 -7.96 -6.72 -8.70
C ILE A 132 -6.49 -6.51 -9.07
N GLN A 133 -5.96 -7.43 -9.88
CA GLN A 133 -4.58 -7.35 -10.35
C GLN A 133 -4.36 -6.10 -11.21
N ILE A 134 -3.15 -5.54 -11.16
CA ILE A 134 -2.73 -4.42 -12.02
C ILE A 134 -3.05 -4.69 -13.48
N GLY A 135 -2.90 -5.91 -14.00
CA GLY A 135 -3.25 -6.22 -15.40
C GLY A 135 -4.70 -5.88 -15.77
N GLN A 136 -5.62 -6.02 -14.81
CA GLN A 136 -7.06 -5.81 -14.96
C GLN A 136 -7.52 -4.39 -14.57
N GLN A 137 -6.63 -3.55 -14.04
CA GLN A 137 -6.94 -2.17 -13.70
C GLN A 137 -7.15 -1.31 -14.95
N SER A 138 -7.76 -0.13 -14.76
CA SER A 138 -7.95 0.89 -15.79
C SER A 138 -6.64 1.18 -16.54
N GLN A 139 -6.66 1.04 -17.88
CA GLN A 139 -5.50 1.29 -18.74
C GLN A 139 -4.93 2.71 -18.53
N LYS A 140 -5.81 3.72 -18.45
CA LYS A 140 -5.42 5.10 -18.20
C LYS A 140 -4.59 5.26 -16.92
N LEU A 141 -5.00 4.59 -15.83
CA LEU A 141 -4.32 4.65 -14.54
C LEU A 141 -3.02 3.83 -14.51
N LYS A 142 -2.96 2.72 -15.25
CA LYS A 142 -1.73 1.94 -15.43
C LYS A 142 -0.67 2.72 -16.20
N ASP A 143 -1.05 3.32 -17.32
CA ASP A 143 -0.15 4.14 -18.14
C ASP A 143 0.34 5.36 -17.36
N TRP A 144 -0.54 5.93 -16.53
CA TRP A 144 -0.18 6.98 -15.59
C TRP A 144 0.89 6.53 -14.59
N LEU A 145 0.65 5.42 -13.88
CA LEU A 145 1.57 4.89 -12.88
C LEU A 145 2.93 4.54 -13.51
N ARG A 146 2.90 3.93 -14.70
CA ARG A 146 4.11 3.63 -15.47
C ARG A 146 4.91 4.89 -15.79
N ARG A 147 4.27 5.94 -16.30
CA ARG A 147 4.93 7.23 -16.57
C ARG A 147 5.52 7.84 -15.30
N ALA A 148 4.82 7.77 -14.17
CA ALA A 148 5.34 8.29 -12.90
C ALA A 148 6.64 7.57 -12.49
N VAL A 149 6.67 6.23 -12.63
CA VAL A 149 7.87 5.40 -12.39
C VAL A 149 8.98 5.76 -13.35
N ASP A 150 8.70 5.82 -14.65
CA ASP A 150 9.71 6.12 -15.70
C ASP A 150 10.31 7.51 -15.53
N ILE A 151 9.52 8.49 -15.08
CA ILE A 151 10.04 9.82 -14.77
C ILE A 151 10.98 9.72 -13.57
N ARG A 152 10.57 9.12 -12.45
CA ARG A 152 11.40 9.07 -11.21
C ARG A 152 12.64 8.22 -11.33
N PHE A 153 12.54 7.14 -12.08
CA PHE A 153 13.59 6.16 -12.28
C PHE A 153 13.78 6.00 -13.79
N PRO A 154 14.50 6.94 -14.44
CA PRO A 154 14.76 6.84 -15.86
C PRO A 154 15.65 5.62 -16.16
N VAL A 155 15.52 5.09 -17.37
CA VAL A 155 16.39 4.04 -17.93
C VAL A 155 16.64 4.34 -19.38
N GLU A 156 17.85 4.03 -19.83
CA GLU A 156 18.31 4.33 -21.17
C GLU A 156 17.65 3.45 -22.24
N SER A 157 17.26 2.23 -21.89
CA SER A 157 16.68 1.29 -22.85
C SER A 157 15.22 0.97 -22.55
N LYS A 158 14.44 0.87 -23.64
CA LYS A 158 13.04 0.44 -23.59
C LYS A 158 12.88 -0.93 -22.92
N LYS A 159 13.81 -1.86 -23.17
CA LYS A 159 13.79 -3.21 -22.59
C LYS A 159 13.88 -3.15 -21.06
N LEU A 160 14.82 -2.37 -20.53
CA LEU A 160 14.95 -2.18 -19.08
C LEU A 160 13.73 -1.51 -18.47
N ALA A 161 13.11 -0.55 -19.19
CA ALA A 161 11.86 0.07 -18.76
C ALA A 161 10.71 -0.95 -18.66
N ASP A 162 10.58 -1.83 -19.66
CA ASP A 162 9.57 -2.89 -19.66
C ASP A 162 9.80 -3.90 -18.52
N ASP A 163 11.04 -4.31 -18.27
CA ASP A 163 11.37 -5.25 -17.20
C ASP A 163 11.16 -4.62 -15.81
N ARG A 164 11.53 -3.35 -15.63
CA ARG A 164 11.23 -2.57 -14.41
C ARG A 164 9.72 -2.45 -14.20
N TRP A 165 8.96 -2.19 -15.25
CA TRP A 165 7.51 -2.13 -15.17
C TRP A 165 6.91 -3.48 -14.75
N LYS A 166 7.41 -4.61 -15.25
CA LYS A 166 6.98 -5.94 -14.79
C LYS A 166 7.24 -6.12 -13.29
N ALA A 167 8.43 -5.76 -12.82
CA ALA A 167 8.78 -5.84 -11.40
C ALA A 167 7.89 -4.93 -10.54
N ALA A 168 7.66 -3.69 -10.99
CA ALA A 168 6.75 -2.74 -10.36
C ALA A 168 5.31 -3.24 -10.30
N ALA A 169 4.80 -3.81 -11.39
CA ALA A 169 3.46 -4.39 -11.43
C ALA A 169 3.33 -5.59 -10.48
N GLN A 170 4.35 -6.45 -10.41
CA GLN A 170 4.39 -7.56 -9.47
C GLN A 170 4.42 -7.09 -8.01
N GLU A 171 5.24 -6.08 -7.69
CA GLU A 171 5.31 -5.52 -6.33
C GLU A 171 3.99 -4.85 -5.94
N ALA A 172 3.40 -4.06 -6.83
CA ALA A 172 2.09 -3.46 -6.60
C ALA A 172 0.97 -4.51 -6.44
N ASN A 173 1.02 -5.63 -7.15
CA ASN A 173 0.10 -6.76 -6.95
C ASN A 173 0.23 -7.41 -5.57
N LYS A 174 1.35 -7.24 -4.86
CA LYS A 174 1.46 -7.70 -3.46
C LYS A 174 0.52 -6.92 -2.55
N ASN A 175 0.18 -5.67 -2.89
CA ASN A 175 -0.78 -4.85 -2.14
C ASN A 175 -2.18 -5.45 -2.07
N ILE A 176 -2.56 -6.32 -3.02
CA ILE A 176 -3.83 -7.08 -3.01
C ILE A 176 -3.91 -8.00 -1.77
N ASN A 177 -2.76 -8.40 -1.23
CA ASN A 177 -2.69 -9.35 -0.13
C ASN A 177 -2.10 -8.74 1.13
N ARG A 178 -1.34 -7.65 1.04
CA ARG A 178 -0.59 -7.08 2.15
C ARG A 178 -0.13 -5.69 1.77
N ILE A 179 -0.45 -4.70 2.59
CA ILE A 179 0.06 -3.34 2.51
C ILE A 179 1.25 -3.26 3.45
N VAL A 180 2.44 -3.12 2.88
CA VAL A 180 3.69 -2.91 3.62
C VAL A 180 4.10 -1.44 3.58
N ASP A 181 4.78 -1.00 4.62
CA ASP A 181 5.45 0.31 4.62
C ASP A 181 6.68 0.30 3.72
N SER A 182 7.31 1.46 3.61
CA SER A 182 8.56 1.61 2.86
C SER A 182 9.63 0.60 3.30
N LYS A 183 9.68 0.26 4.59
CA LYS A 183 10.65 -0.68 5.19
C LYS A 183 10.25 -2.16 5.04
N GLY A 184 9.09 -2.46 4.48
CA GLY A 184 8.62 -3.83 4.27
C GLY A 184 7.89 -4.42 5.46
N LYS A 185 7.65 -3.63 6.50
CA LYS A 185 6.82 -4.03 7.62
C LYS A 185 5.37 -3.99 7.17
N LEU A 186 4.63 -5.06 7.46
CA LEU A 186 3.19 -5.13 7.25
C LEU A 186 2.50 -4.01 8.06
N ILE A 187 1.89 -3.05 7.38
CA ILE A 187 1.06 -2.00 8.00
C ILE A 187 -0.36 -2.55 8.15
N GLN A 188 -0.88 -3.12 7.07
CA GLN A 188 -2.31 -3.35 6.92
C GLN A 188 -2.57 -4.41 5.85
N TYR A 189 -3.76 -4.97 5.86
CA TYR A 189 -4.26 -5.78 4.76
C TYR A 189 -5.37 -5.00 4.04
N PRO A 190 -5.42 -5.04 2.69
CA PRO A 190 -6.35 -4.22 1.90
C PRO A 190 -7.84 -4.58 2.12
N PHE A 191 -8.12 -5.72 2.78
CA PHE A 191 -9.48 -6.14 3.15
C PHE A 191 -10.11 -5.30 4.26
N ASN A 192 -9.37 -4.36 4.88
CA ASN A 192 -9.90 -3.44 5.88
C ASN A 192 -11.00 -2.48 5.36
N LYS A 193 -11.22 -2.39 4.05
CA LYS A 193 -12.43 -1.74 3.51
C LYS A 193 -13.67 -2.62 3.59
N LEU A 194 -13.51 -3.95 3.57
CA LEU A 194 -14.59 -4.91 3.79
C LEU A 194 -14.89 -5.08 5.29
N VAL A 195 -13.86 -4.98 6.13
CA VAL A 195 -13.98 -5.03 7.60
C VAL A 195 -13.28 -3.81 8.20
N SER A 196 -14.05 -2.79 8.58
CA SER A 196 -13.49 -1.60 9.23
C SER A 196 -12.98 -1.94 10.64
N LYS A 197 -11.99 -1.18 11.16
CA LYS A 197 -11.53 -1.34 12.57
C LYS A 197 -12.67 -1.22 13.58
N LYS A 198 -13.67 -0.37 13.28
CA LYS A 198 -14.87 -0.22 14.10
C LYS A 198 -15.72 -1.51 14.06
N SER A 199 -15.90 -2.09 12.87
CA SER A 199 -16.62 -3.36 12.71
C SER A 199 -15.91 -4.49 13.44
N GLU A 200 -14.58 -4.58 13.31
CA GLU A 200 -13.75 -5.56 14.01
C GLU A 200 -13.91 -5.45 15.53
N SER A 201 -13.82 -4.23 16.09
CA SER A 201 -14.03 -3.97 17.52
C SER A 201 -15.42 -4.41 17.99
N VAL A 202 -16.47 -4.13 17.22
CA VAL A 202 -17.84 -4.53 17.57
C VAL A 202 -17.97 -6.06 17.59
N MET A 203 -17.34 -6.77 16.64
CA MET A 203 -17.36 -8.23 16.63
C MET A 203 -16.61 -8.84 17.83
N LEU A 204 -15.48 -8.24 18.21
CA LEU A 204 -14.73 -8.66 19.39
C LEU A 204 -15.55 -8.47 20.66
N ASP A 205 -16.16 -7.29 20.85
CA ASP A 205 -17.05 -7.01 21.99
C ASP A 205 -18.24 -7.98 22.04
N GLN A 206 -18.81 -8.30 20.88
CA GLN A 206 -19.92 -9.25 20.75
C GLN A 206 -19.48 -10.68 21.15
N ALA A 207 -18.29 -11.10 20.72
CA ALA A 207 -17.70 -12.38 21.11
C ALA A 207 -17.46 -12.45 22.62
N GLU A 208 -16.89 -11.40 23.22
CA GLU A 208 -16.62 -11.36 24.66
C GLU A 208 -17.89 -11.40 25.52
N LYS A 209 -18.97 -10.76 25.06
CA LYS A 209 -20.26 -10.72 25.78
C LYS A 209 -21.03 -12.03 25.67
N ASN A 210 -21.00 -12.67 24.50
CA ASN A 210 -21.86 -13.83 24.22
C ASN A 210 -21.22 -15.16 24.61
N GLU A 211 -19.90 -15.20 24.73
CA GLU A 211 -19.16 -16.44 24.96
C GLU A 211 -18.21 -16.35 26.14
N THR A 212 -18.12 -17.44 26.89
CA THR A 212 -17.35 -17.51 28.15
C THR A 212 -15.96 -18.08 27.98
N THR A 213 -15.74 -18.93 26.97
CA THR A 213 -14.44 -19.57 26.73
C THR A 213 -13.69 -18.92 25.57
N SER A 214 -12.36 -18.87 25.64
CA SER A 214 -11.51 -18.30 24.58
C SER A 214 -11.75 -18.96 23.22
N GLU A 215 -11.89 -20.30 23.18
CA GLU A 215 -12.18 -21.03 21.94
C GLU A 215 -13.52 -20.62 21.32
N LYS A 216 -14.57 -20.45 22.13
CA LYS A 216 -15.89 -20.05 21.62
C LYS A 216 -15.92 -18.59 21.18
N ARG A 217 -15.22 -17.70 21.90
CA ARG A 217 -15.02 -16.30 21.48
C ARG A 217 -14.32 -16.22 20.12
N ALA A 218 -13.21 -16.96 19.97
CA ALA A 218 -12.48 -17.05 18.71
C ALA A 218 -13.36 -17.59 17.57
N MET A 219 -14.18 -18.61 17.85
CA MET A 219 -15.13 -19.19 16.90
C MET A 219 -16.18 -18.17 16.45
N LEU A 220 -16.84 -17.48 17.38
CA LEU A 220 -17.87 -16.49 17.05
C LEU A 220 -17.28 -15.31 16.26
N PHE A 221 -16.11 -14.83 16.69
CA PHE A 221 -15.38 -13.79 15.98
C PHE A 221 -15.01 -14.21 14.55
N ALA A 222 -14.48 -15.42 14.36
CA ALA A 222 -14.16 -15.96 13.04
C ALA A 222 -15.38 -16.05 12.12
N VAL A 223 -16.54 -16.47 12.65
CA VAL A 223 -17.79 -16.57 11.89
C VAL A 223 -18.31 -15.19 11.47
N GLU A 224 -18.37 -14.22 12.39
CA GLU A 224 -18.83 -12.86 12.06
C GLU A 224 -17.88 -12.14 11.09
N LEU A 225 -16.57 -12.36 11.25
CA LEU A 225 -15.57 -11.84 10.33
C LEU A 225 -15.72 -12.45 8.94
N ALA A 226 -15.96 -13.76 8.86
CA ALA A 226 -16.21 -14.47 7.61
C ALA A 226 -17.46 -13.93 6.91
N LYS A 227 -18.56 -13.70 7.66
CA LYS A 227 -19.80 -13.13 7.11
C LYS A 227 -19.57 -11.79 6.44
N GLN A 228 -18.72 -10.91 6.98
CA GLN A 228 -18.43 -9.62 6.32
C GLN A 228 -17.45 -9.77 5.15
N LEU A 229 -16.42 -10.61 5.31
CA LEU A 229 -15.34 -10.73 4.34
C LEU A 229 -15.71 -11.54 3.08
N LEU A 230 -16.55 -12.56 3.25
CA LEU A 230 -16.83 -13.60 2.26
C LEU A 230 -18.27 -13.53 1.71
N ILE A 231 -19.07 -12.53 2.12
CA ILE A 231 -20.51 -12.46 1.83
C ILE A 231 -20.88 -12.63 0.35
N LYS A 232 -20.08 -12.05 -0.54
CA LYS A 232 -20.35 -12.06 -2.00
C LYS A 232 -20.18 -13.44 -2.64
N GLN A 233 -19.53 -14.37 -1.93
CA GLN A 233 -19.18 -15.71 -2.39
C GLN A 233 -19.70 -16.78 -1.43
N ALA A 234 -20.61 -16.45 -0.51
CA ALA A 234 -21.07 -17.37 0.54
C ALA A 234 -21.58 -18.73 0.00
N TRP A 235 -22.07 -18.76 -1.24
CA TRP A 235 -22.55 -19.96 -1.95
C TRP A 235 -21.44 -20.90 -2.45
N GLU A 236 -20.19 -20.44 -2.58
CA GLU A 236 -19.08 -21.27 -3.10
C GLU A 236 -18.53 -22.23 -2.03
N GLY A 237 -18.91 -22.07 -0.76
CA GLY A 237 -18.30 -22.77 0.37
C GLY A 237 -16.90 -22.24 0.70
N PHE A 238 -16.46 -22.41 1.95
CA PHE A 238 -15.27 -21.79 2.53
C PHE A 238 -13.98 -22.14 1.78
N GLU A 239 -13.83 -23.39 1.32
CA GLU A 239 -12.60 -23.86 0.65
C GLU A 239 -12.43 -23.33 -0.77
N ASN A 240 -13.54 -22.98 -1.44
CA ASN A 240 -13.51 -22.39 -2.77
C ASN A 240 -13.47 -20.86 -2.74
N GLN A 241 -13.47 -20.26 -1.55
CA GLN A 241 -13.26 -18.83 -1.39
C GLN A 241 -11.85 -18.44 -1.84
N CYS A 242 -11.66 -17.15 -2.08
CA CYS A 242 -10.33 -16.61 -2.34
C CYS A 242 -9.34 -17.05 -1.23
N PRO A 243 -8.30 -17.86 -1.54
CA PRO A 243 -7.38 -18.40 -0.54
C PRO A 243 -6.68 -17.32 0.29
N LYS A 244 -6.57 -16.12 -0.27
CA LYS A 244 -5.97 -14.94 0.37
C LYS A 244 -6.89 -14.27 1.38
N LYS A 245 -8.22 -14.27 1.15
CA LYS A 245 -9.21 -13.82 2.15
C LYS A 245 -9.27 -14.79 3.31
N ILE A 246 -9.21 -16.09 3.03
CA ILE A 246 -9.11 -17.15 4.05
C ILE A 246 -7.88 -16.89 4.92
N ARG A 247 -6.69 -16.80 4.32
CA ARG A 247 -5.45 -16.56 5.07
C ARG A 247 -5.48 -15.28 5.89
N TRP A 248 -6.07 -14.20 5.36
CA TRP A 248 -6.24 -12.97 6.12
C TRP A 248 -7.16 -13.14 7.33
N LEU A 249 -8.30 -13.81 7.14
CA LEU A 249 -9.22 -14.12 8.23
C LEU A 249 -8.52 -14.95 9.30
N GLU A 250 -7.69 -15.92 8.90
CA GLU A 250 -6.86 -16.72 9.80
C GLU A 250 -5.88 -15.84 10.59
N ASP A 251 -5.12 -14.98 9.92
CA ASP A 251 -4.15 -14.05 10.53
C ASP A 251 -4.81 -13.04 11.50
N VAL A 252 -6.06 -12.61 11.25
CA VAL A 252 -6.77 -11.67 12.12
C VAL A 252 -7.26 -12.37 13.38
N VAL A 253 -7.86 -13.56 13.23
CA VAL A 253 -8.36 -14.33 14.37
C VAL A 253 -7.20 -14.76 15.27
N ASP A 254 -6.09 -15.23 14.69
CA ASP A 254 -4.93 -15.69 15.47
C ASP A 254 -4.21 -14.54 16.21
N ARG A 255 -4.25 -13.30 15.69
CA ARG A 255 -3.71 -12.14 16.41
C ARG A 255 -4.44 -11.82 17.72
N HIS A 256 -5.76 -12.07 17.75
CA HIS A 256 -6.59 -11.82 18.94
C HIS A 256 -6.70 -13.06 19.83
N TYR A 257 -6.67 -14.25 19.23
CA TYR A 257 -6.82 -15.54 19.89
C TYR A 257 -5.69 -16.50 19.46
N PRO A 258 -4.44 -16.23 19.87
CA PRO A 258 -3.29 -16.99 19.41
C PRO A 258 -3.39 -18.44 19.86
N GLN A 259 -3.16 -19.36 18.92
CA GLN A 259 -3.10 -20.79 19.21
C GLN A 259 -1.70 -21.16 19.73
N THR A 260 -1.61 -22.03 20.74
CA THR A 260 -0.33 -22.32 21.41
C THR A 260 0.51 -23.37 20.67
N SER A 261 -0.12 -24.08 19.73
CA SER A 261 0.56 -25.08 18.89
C SER A 261 -0.09 -25.22 17.51
N LEU A 262 0.66 -25.81 16.57
CA LEU A 262 0.17 -26.11 15.22
C LEU A 262 -1.01 -27.11 15.25
N ALA A 263 -0.99 -28.07 16.18
CA ALA A 263 -2.07 -29.04 16.32
C ALA A 263 -3.38 -28.40 16.80
N GLU A 264 -3.29 -27.41 17.70
CA GLU A 264 -4.46 -26.62 18.13
C GLU A 264 -4.98 -25.75 17.01
N TYR A 265 -4.08 -25.10 16.26
CA TYR A 265 -4.41 -24.32 15.07
C TYR A 265 -5.20 -25.13 14.04
N ASP A 266 -4.69 -26.30 13.65
CA ASP A 266 -5.35 -27.17 12.66
C ASP A 266 -6.71 -27.67 13.15
N LYS A 267 -6.80 -28.04 14.44
CA LYS A 267 -8.05 -28.49 15.06
C LYS A 267 -9.09 -27.37 15.10
N PHE A 268 -8.69 -26.17 15.50
CA PHE A 268 -9.54 -24.99 15.53
C PHE A 268 -10.07 -24.65 14.14
N TRP A 269 -9.18 -24.53 13.14
CA TRP A 269 -9.59 -24.14 11.79
C TRP A 269 -10.43 -25.20 11.11
N LYS A 270 -10.17 -26.48 11.34
CA LYS A 270 -11.06 -27.55 10.85
C LYS A 270 -12.50 -27.38 11.36
N LYS A 271 -12.66 -27.03 12.64
CA LYS A 271 -13.97 -26.77 13.25
C LYS A 271 -14.58 -25.45 12.77
N ALA A 272 -13.78 -24.39 12.71
CA ALA A 272 -14.24 -23.06 12.29
C ALA A 272 -14.73 -23.04 10.83
N ARG A 273 -14.00 -23.69 9.92
CA ARG A 273 -14.39 -23.82 8.52
C ARG A 273 -15.74 -24.54 8.36
N ALA A 274 -15.98 -25.60 9.14
CA ALA A 274 -17.26 -26.30 9.15
C ALA A 274 -18.40 -25.40 9.64
N THR A 275 -18.22 -24.71 10.77
CA THR A 275 -19.22 -23.79 11.33
C THR A 275 -19.53 -22.62 10.38
N ILE A 276 -18.51 -22.04 9.73
CA ILE A 276 -18.68 -20.95 8.76
C ILE A 276 -19.50 -21.43 7.56
N ASN A 277 -19.20 -22.61 7.03
CA ASN A 277 -19.96 -23.22 5.94
C ASN A 277 -21.44 -23.41 6.33
N GLU A 278 -21.70 -24.05 7.47
CA GLU A 278 -23.07 -24.25 7.98
C GLU A 278 -23.82 -22.91 8.09
N THR A 279 -23.15 -21.88 8.58
CA THR A 279 -23.74 -20.54 8.72
C THR A 279 -24.07 -19.90 7.38
N PHE A 280 -23.21 -20.06 6.37
CA PHE A 280 -23.45 -19.54 5.02
C PHE A 280 -24.57 -20.29 4.29
N TYR A 281 -24.64 -21.61 4.44
CA TYR A 281 -25.72 -22.40 3.85
C TYR A 281 -27.07 -22.19 4.57
N ALA A 282 -27.06 -21.87 5.86
CA ALA A 282 -28.29 -21.54 6.59
C ALA A 282 -28.86 -20.15 6.25
N SER A 283 -28.06 -19.26 5.65
CA SER A 283 -28.43 -17.87 5.38
C SER A 283 -28.76 -17.58 3.90
N THR A 284 -28.58 -18.54 2.99
CA THR A 284 -29.03 -18.43 1.59
C THR A 284 -30.49 -18.88 1.45
N PRO A 285 -31.40 -18.05 0.88
CA PRO A 285 -32.74 -18.49 0.53
C PRO A 285 -32.64 -19.67 -0.42
N THR A 286 -33.40 -20.73 -0.14
CA THR A 286 -33.45 -21.95 -0.94
C THR A 286 -34.10 -21.62 -2.30
N ASP A 287 -33.32 -21.11 -3.25
CA ASP A 287 -33.75 -21.06 -4.65
C ASP A 287 -33.64 -22.49 -5.22
N PRO A 288 -34.76 -23.15 -5.60
CA PRO A 288 -34.76 -24.52 -6.07
C PRO A 288 -33.99 -24.72 -7.40
N SER A 289 -33.60 -23.65 -8.08
CA SER A 289 -32.89 -23.71 -9.36
C SER A 289 -31.38 -23.98 -9.23
N HIS A 290 -30.82 -23.93 -8.01
CA HIS A 290 -29.39 -24.17 -7.75
C HIS A 290 -29.17 -25.36 -6.81
N ILE A 291 -29.64 -26.55 -7.21
CA ILE A 291 -29.12 -27.82 -6.67
C ILE A 291 -27.68 -27.98 -7.18
N ALA A 292 -26.74 -27.27 -6.55
CA ALA A 292 -25.34 -27.60 -6.63
C ALA A 292 -25.16 -28.94 -5.90
N VAL A 293 -24.91 -29.97 -6.71
CA VAL A 293 -24.48 -31.32 -6.38
C VAL A 293 -23.82 -31.36 -4.99
N ARG A 294 -24.56 -31.85 -3.99
CA ARG A 294 -23.95 -32.47 -2.81
C ARG A 294 -22.94 -33.49 -3.36
N PRO A 295 -21.63 -33.42 -3.05
CA PRO A 295 -20.77 -34.55 -3.37
C PRO A 295 -21.35 -35.74 -2.63
N ALA A 296 -21.85 -36.71 -3.40
CA ALA A 296 -22.39 -37.94 -2.86
C ALA A 296 -21.29 -38.54 -1.97
N LYS A 297 -21.60 -38.70 -0.69
CA LYS A 297 -20.76 -39.48 0.23
C LYS A 297 -20.67 -40.87 -0.40
N ALA A 298 -19.52 -41.20 -0.97
CA ALA A 298 -19.29 -42.53 -1.52
C ALA A 298 -19.64 -43.56 -0.43
N PRO A 299 -20.44 -44.59 -0.75
CA PRO A 299 -20.76 -45.63 0.22
C PRO A 299 -19.44 -46.28 0.65
N GLY A 300 -19.12 -46.16 1.94
CA GLY A 300 -17.99 -46.87 2.52
C GLY A 300 -18.18 -48.38 2.35
N PRO A 301 -17.10 -49.16 2.19
CA PRO A 301 -17.22 -50.60 2.04
C PRO A 301 -17.83 -51.20 3.31
N SER A 302 -18.97 -51.87 3.15
CA SER A 302 -19.55 -52.72 4.18
C SER A 302 -18.62 -53.91 4.39
N SER A 303 -17.91 -53.93 5.51
CA SER A 303 -17.28 -55.15 6.02
C SER A 303 -18.17 -55.72 7.11
N THR A 304 -19.17 -56.49 6.68
CA THR A 304 -19.94 -57.38 7.54
C THR A 304 -19.00 -58.43 8.11
N ALA A 305 -19.00 -58.56 9.43
CA ALA A 305 -18.36 -59.65 10.15
C ALA A 305 -18.86 -61.01 9.64
N ALA A 306 -17.93 -61.90 9.28
CA ALA A 306 -18.21 -63.32 9.17
C ALA A 306 -17.42 -64.04 10.27
N LYS A 307 -18.17 -64.45 11.30
CA LYS A 307 -17.80 -65.52 12.23
C LYS A 307 -17.71 -66.84 11.44
N LYS A 308 -16.57 -67.52 11.51
CA LYS A 308 -16.46 -68.95 11.90
C LYS A 308 -15.00 -69.29 12.11
#